data_AF-A0A1F8NTH6-F1
#
_entry.id   AF-A0A1F8NTH6-F1
#
_cell.length_a   1.000
_cell.length_b   1.000
_cell.length_c   1.000
_cell.angle_alpha   90.00
_cell.angle_beta   90.00
_cell.angle_gamma   90.00
#
_symmetry.space_group_name_H-M   'P 1'
#
loop_
_entity.id
_entity.type
_entity.pdbx_description
1 polymer ?
#
loop_
_entity_poly.entity_id
_entity_poly.type
_entity_poly.pdbx_seq_one_letter_code
_entity_poly.pdbx_strand_id
1 'polypeptide(L)'
;MDGLKKALAERKKLVITDSKLKPSAVLLPIFKKDGKCRILFTKRTDHLANHKGQISFPGGGRHDEDKSLMETALRESWEEIGLRQSDVQIIGELDDAATTTSLFCITPFVGVIPYPYDFKRDTFEVEEIFDVALEDLMKADKKEETVEFGGVKIKVLSYDVDGHVIWGATAWILTEFLAILRNVSGARSNS
;
A
#
# COMPACT_ATOMS: atom_id res chain seq x y z
N MET A 1 -12.44 -13.25 -1.65
CA MET A 1 -11.97 -12.21 -2.58
C MET A 1 -13.13 -11.52 -3.28
N ASP A 2 -14.15 -12.24 -3.76
CA ASP A 2 -15.32 -11.61 -4.43
C ASP A 2 -16.04 -10.54 -3.59
N GLY A 3 -16.23 -10.77 -2.30
CA GLY A 3 -16.82 -9.77 -1.40
C GLY A 3 -15.98 -8.50 -1.27
N LEU A 4 -14.65 -8.63 -1.25
CA LEU A 4 -13.73 -7.50 -1.21
C LEU A 4 -13.74 -6.74 -2.54
N LYS A 5 -13.67 -7.46 -3.67
CA LYS A 5 -13.78 -6.87 -5.00
C LYS A 5 -15.08 -6.09 -5.17
N LYS A 6 -16.20 -6.65 -4.72
CA LYS A 6 -17.51 -5.98 -4.73
C LYS A 6 -17.50 -4.71 -3.87
N ALA A 7 -17.01 -4.78 -2.64
CA ALA A 7 -16.95 -3.61 -1.75
C ALA A 7 -16.06 -2.49 -2.29
N LEU A 8 -14.94 -2.84 -2.94
CA LEU A 8 -14.08 -1.85 -3.60
C LEU A 8 -14.74 -1.24 -4.84
N ALA A 9 -15.56 -2.00 -5.57
CA ALA A 9 -16.26 -1.48 -6.76
C ALA A 9 -17.48 -0.60 -6.41
N GLU A 10 -18.14 -0.85 -5.28
CA GLU A 10 -19.35 -0.13 -4.86
C GLU A 10 -19.06 1.15 -4.06
N ARG A 11 -17.84 1.32 -3.56
CA ARG A 11 -17.46 2.52 -2.80
C ARG A 11 -17.25 3.71 -3.75
N LYS A 12 -17.60 4.91 -3.27
CA LYS A 12 -17.20 6.15 -3.93
C LYS A 12 -15.78 6.51 -3.47
N LYS A 13 -14.80 6.33 -4.36
CA LYS A 13 -13.42 6.76 -4.13
C LYS A 13 -13.35 8.27 -3.89
N LEU A 14 -12.64 8.68 -2.85
CA LEU A 14 -12.19 10.04 -2.63
C LEU A 14 -10.96 10.28 -3.50
N VAL A 15 -11.10 11.25 -4.42
CA VAL A 15 -10.04 11.65 -5.35
C VAL A 15 -9.48 12.98 -4.88
N ILE A 16 -8.15 13.07 -4.79
CA ILE A 16 -7.48 14.32 -4.42
C ILE A 16 -7.13 15.07 -5.70
N THR A 17 -7.69 16.27 -5.85
CA THR A 17 -7.43 17.17 -6.99
C THR A 17 -6.66 18.40 -6.52
N ASP A 18 -5.39 18.22 -6.16
CA ASP A 18 -4.47 19.34 -5.88
C ASP A 18 -3.33 19.33 -6.90
N SER A 19 -3.31 20.36 -7.76
CA SER A 19 -2.29 20.55 -8.80
C SER A 19 -0.85 20.70 -8.28
N LYS A 20 -0.67 20.96 -6.98
CA LYS A 20 0.66 21.06 -6.35
C LYS A 20 1.23 19.70 -5.99
N LEU A 21 0.39 18.67 -5.91
CA LEU A 21 0.83 17.32 -5.59
C LEU A 21 1.25 16.60 -6.88
N LYS A 22 2.40 15.93 -6.80
CA LYS A 22 2.88 15.06 -7.87
C LYS A 22 2.08 13.75 -7.84
N PRO A 23 1.55 13.28 -8.98
CA PRO A 23 0.88 11.99 -9.04
C PRO A 23 1.84 10.84 -8.74
N SER A 24 1.42 9.88 -7.92
CA SER A 24 2.09 8.61 -7.68
C SER A 24 1.07 7.49 -7.51
N ALA A 25 1.53 6.25 -7.62
CA ALA A 25 0.67 5.10 -7.45
C ALA A 25 1.41 3.94 -6.79
N VAL A 26 0.66 3.17 -6.00
CA VAL A 26 1.20 1.98 -5.31
C VAL A 26 0.29 0.79 -5.51
N LEU A 27 0.88 -0.41 -5.48
CA LEU A 27 0.16 -1.68 -5.49
C LEU A 27 0.18 -2.27 -4.09
N LEU A 28 -0.99 -2.51 -3.50
CA LEU A 28 -1.18 -3.35 -2.32
C LEU A 28 -1.37 -4.81 -2.77
N PRO A 29 -0.32 -5.66 -2.72
CA PRO A 29 -0.37 -6.99 -3.30
C PRO A 29 -0.84 -8.00 -2.24
N ILE A 30 -1.89 -8.75 -2.57
CA ILE A 30 -2.49 -9.77 -1.70
C ILE A 30 -2.27 -11.14 -2.32
N PHE A 31 -1.82 -12.10 -1.52
CA PHE A 31 -1.70 -13.50 -1.93
C PHE A 31 -2.04 -14.45 -0.80
N LYS A 32 -2.13 -15.74 -1.13
CA LYS A 32 -2.35 -16.81 -0.16
C LYS A 32 -1.08 -17.64 0.00
N LYS A 33 -0.61 -17.77 1.24
CA LYS A 33 0.52 -18.62 1.63
C LYS A 33 0.09 -19.43 2.84
N ASP A 34 0.23 -20.75 2.75
CA ASP A 34 -0.15 -21.70 3.82
C ASP A 34 -1.59 -21.52 4.32
N GLY A 35 -2.53 -21.28 3.39
CA GLY A 35 -3.95 -21.07 3.68
C GLY A 35 -4.30 -19.67 4.21
N LYS A 36 -3.31 -18.82 4.52
CA LYS A 36 -3.53 -17.47 5.06
C LYS A 36 -3.38 -16.40 3.99
N CYS A 37 -4.24 -15.39 4.02
CA CYS A 37 -4.08 -14.20 3.18
C CYS A 37 -2.99 -13.30 3.77
N ARG A 38 -2.10 -12.81 2.92
CA ARG A 38 -0.94 -12.00 3.31
C ARG A 38 -0.82 -10.78 2.39
N ILE A 39 -0.25 -9.70 2.92
CA ILE A 39 0.03 -8.47 2.20
C ILE A 39 1.54 -8.30 2.10
N LEU A 40 2.02 -8.02 0.88
CA LEU A 40 3.43 -7.76 0.60
C LEU A 40 3.78 -6.28 0.84
N PHE A 41 4.95 -6.05 1.41
CA PHE A 41 5.55 -4.74 1.62
C PHE A 41 7.00 -4.73 1.14
N THR A 42 7.51 -3.54 0.87
CA THR A 42 8.93 -3.28 0.61
C THR A 42 9.48 -2.38 1.71
N LYS A 43 10.75 -2.61 2.07
CA LYS A 43 11.54 -1.69 2.89
C LYS A 43 12.59 -1.04 2.01
N ARG A 44 12.60 0.30 1.96
CA ARG A 44 13.55 1.06 1.15
C ARG A 44 14.95 1.03 1.74
N THR A 45 15.98 1.02 0.89
CA THR A 45 17.38 1.11 1.33
C THR A 45 17.70 2.43 2.02
N ASP A 46 18.71 2.42 2.89
CA ASP A 46 19.21 3.61 3.60
C ASP A 46 20.04 4.57 2.71
N HIS A 47 20.31 4.18 1.46
CA HIS A 47 21.14 4.94 0.53
C HIS A 47 20.40 6.08 -0.18
N LEU A 48 19.06 6.03 -0.22
CA LEU A 48 18.24 7.05 -0.86
C LEU A 48 18.13 8.31 0.00
N ALA A 49 18.21 9.48 -0.62
CA ALA A 49 18.24 10.77 0.08
C ALA A 49 16.95 11.07 0.86
N ASN A 50 15.81 10.52 0.42
CA ASN A 50 14.51 10.66 1.07
C ASN A 50 13.98 9.28 1.52
N HIS A 51 13.27 9.26 2.65
CA HIS A 51 12.50 8.08 3.11
C HIS A 51 13.31 6.80 3.42
N LYS A 52 14.51 6.95 3.98
CA LYS A 52 15.40 5.85 4.40
C LYS A 52 14.70 4.87 5.35
N GLY A 53 14.84 3.57 5.05
CA GLY A 53 14.29 2.48 5.86
C GLY A 53 12.76 2.46 5.94
N GLN A 54 12.05 3.29 5.18
CA GLN A 54 10.59 3.35 5.23
C GLN A 54 9.97 2.12 4.60
N ILE A 55 8.88 1.69 5.22
CA ILE A 55 8.06 0.59 4.74
C ILE A 55 6.95 1.15 3.86
N SER A 56 6.85 0.60 2.66
CA SER A 56 5.90 1.01 1.64
C SER A 56 5.26 -0.19 0.96
N PHE A 57 4.17 0.10 0.27
CA PHE A 57 3.73 -0.75 -0.82
C PHE A 57 4.62 -0.52 -2.05
N PRO A 58 4.86 -1.54 -2.90
CA PRO A 58 5.56 -1.34 -4.17
C PRO A 58 4.90 -0.23 -4.98
N GLY A 59 5.68 0.72 -5.51
CA GLY A 59 5.13 1.87 -6.21
C GLY A 59 6.00 3.11 -6.18
N GLY A 60 5.58 4.11 -6.94
CA GLY A 60 6.40 5.29 -7.19
C GLY A 60 5.68 6.42 -7.91
N GLY A 61 6.46 7.41 -8.33
CA GLY A 61 5.96 8.59 -9.04
C GLY A 61 5.51 8.24 -10.45
N ARG A 62 4.48 8.94 -10.95
CA ARG A 62 4.05 8.79 -12.34
C ARG A 62 5.10 9.39 -13.29
N HIS A 63 5.42 8.67 -14.35
CA HIS A 63 6.18 9.16 -15.49
C HIS A 63 5.25 9.67 -16.59
N ASP A 64 5.73 10.58 -17.44
CA ASP A 64 4.95 11.14 -18.55
C ASP A 64 4.50 10.06 -19.56
N GLU A 65 5.25 8.97 -19.66
CA GLU A 65 4.99 7.83 -20.53
C GLU A 65 3.92 6.87 -19.98
N ASP A 66 3.63 6.94 -18.67
CA ASP A 66 2.60 6.11 -18.04
C ASP A 66 1.21 6.58 -18.52
N LYS A 67 0.45 5.68 -19.16
CA LYS A 67 -0.89 6.01 -19.70
C LYS A 67 -1.93 6.12 -18.59
N SER A 68 -1.65 5.55 -17.42
CA SER A 68 -2.53 5.60 -16.24
C SER A 68 -1.73 5.41 -14.95
N LEU A 69 -2.33 5.80 -13.82
CA LEU A 69 -1.76 5.54 -12.49
C LEU A 69 -1.69 4.03 -12.17
N MET A 70 -2.60 3.24 -12.75
CA MET A 70 -2.52 1.78 -12.63
C MET A 70 -1.27 1.24 -13.33
N GLU A 71 -0.94 1.77 -14.51
CA GLU A 71 0.29 1.42 -15.23
C GLU A 71 1.53 1.86 -14.43
N THR A 72 1.51 3.04 -13.80
CA THR A 72 2.55 3.47 -12.86
C THR A 72 2.75 2.43 -11.75
N ALA A 73 1.70 2.04 -11.02
CA ALA A 73 1.82 1.06 -9.93
C ALA A 73 2.38 -0.29 -10.40
N LEU A 74 1.99 -0.75 -11.60
CA LEU A 74 2.42 -2.02 -12.16
C LEU A 74 3.87 -1.97 -12.69
N ARG A 75 4.28 -0.87 -13.32
CA ARG A 75 5.67 -0.63 -13.75
C ARG A 75 6.60 -0.59 -12.55
N GLU A 76 6.28 0.21 -11.55
CA GLU A 76 7.07 0.35 -10.32
C GLU A 76 7.14 -0.98 -9.57
N SER A 77 6.05 -1.75 -9.48
CA SER A 77 6.08 -3.09 -8.89
C SER A 77 6.98 -4.05 -9.66
N TRP A 78 7.06 -3.92 -10.99
CA TRP A 78 7.99 -4.71 -11.79
C TRP A 78 9.44 -4.29 -11.54
N GLU A 79 9.72 -2.99 -11.51
CA GLU A 79 11.06 -2.43 -11.27
C GLU A 79 11.58 -2.76 -9.87
N GLU A 80 10.77 -2.54 -8.83
CA GLU A 80 11.19 -2.70 -7.44
C GLU A 80 11.28 -4.16 -6.98
N ILE A 81 10.34 -5.02 -7.41
CA ILE A 81 10.20 -6.39 -6.87
C ILE A 81 10.08 -7.49 -7.94
N GLY A 82 10.19 -7.16 -9.22
CA GLY A 82 10.10 -8.12 -10.31
C GLY A 82 8.70 -8.72 -10.49
N LEU A 83 7.65 -8.05 -10.01
CA LEU A 83 6.27 -8.51 -10.14
C LEU A 83 5.72 -8.14 -11.52
N ARG A 84 5.51 -9.14 -12.38
CA ARG A 84 5.02 -8.91 -13.75
C ARG A 84 3.59 -8.42 -13.73
N GLN A 85 3.30 -7.43 -14.56
CA GLN A 85 1.95 -6.92 -14.76
C GLN A 85 0.92 -8.02 -15.11
N SER A 86 1.30 -9.01 -15.92
CA SER A 86 0.42 -10.12 -16.31
C SER A 86 -0.04 -10.99 -15.15
N ASP A 87 0.69 -10.96 -14.03
CA ASP A 87 0.47 -11.82 -12.88
C ASP A 87 -0.34 -11.11 -11.79
N VAL A 88 -0.69 -9.84 -12.01
CA VAL A 88 -1.47 -9.03 -11.08
C VAL A 88 -2.91 -8.92 -11.55
N GLN A 89 -3.83 -9.45 -10.75
CA GLN A 89 -5.26 -9.19 -10.94
C GLN A 89 -5.69 -8.01 -10.06
N ILE A 90 -5.88 -6.84 -10.66
CA ILE A 90 -6.45 -5.69 -9.95
C ILE A 90 -7.91 -5.96 -9.56
N ILE A 91 -8.22 -5.77 -8.28
CA ILE A 91 -9.56 -6.00 -7.72
C ILE A 91 -10.23 -4.71 -7.22
N GLY A 92 -9.54 -3.58 -7.23
CA GLY A 92 -10.11 -2.26 -6.95
C GLY A 92 -9.09 -1.22 -6.53
N GLU A 93 -9.59 -0.05 -6.15
CA GLU A 93 -8.80 1.11 -5.71
C GLU A 93 -9.25 1.55 -4.31
N LEU A 94 -8.32 2.17 -3.58
CA LEU A 94 -8.56 2.84 -2.30
C LEU A 94 -8.64 4.36 -2.51
N ASP A 95 -8.93 5.11 -1.45
CA ASP A 95 -8.90 6.57 -1.50
C ASP A 95 -7.48 7.08 -1.82
N ASP A 96 -7.40 8.21 -2.51
CA ASP A 96 -6.11 8.86 -2.73
C ASP A 96 -5.54 9.35 -1.38
N ALA A 97 -4.23 9.21 -1.19
CA ALA A 97 -3.52 9.65 0.01
C ALA A 97 -2.47 10.72 -0.34
N ALA A 98 -2.52 11.87 0.33
CA ALA A 98 -1.52 12.92 0.15
C ALA A 98 -0.36 12.77 1.14
N THR A 99 0.88 12.90 0.66
CA THR A 99 2.05 13.03 1.53
C THR A 99 2.32 14.50 1.84
N THR A 100 2.59 14.82 3.10
CA THR A 100 2.84 16.19 3.54
C THR A 100 4.26 16.67 3.24
N THR A 101 5.23 15.78 3.28
CA THR A 101 6.66 16.13 3.15
C THR A 101 7.19 15.98 1.73
N SER A 102 6.73 14.96 0.99
CA SER A 102 7.20 14.67 -0.37
C SER A 102 6.27 15.18 -1.47
N LEU A 103 5.14 15.80 -1.10
CA LEU A 103 4.16 16.42 -2.01
C LEU A 103 3.66 15.46 -3.10
N PHE A 104 3.38 14.21 -2.74
CA PHE A 104 2.78 13.22 -3.62
C PHE A 104 1.29 13.05 -3.34
N CYS A 105 0.53 12.78 -4.39
CA CYS A 105 -0.83 12.24 -4.33
C CYS A 105 -0.77 10.78 -4.76
N ILE A 106 -0.86 9.87 -3.80
CA ILE A 106 -0.74 8.43 -3.99
C ILE A 106 -2.12 7.85 -4.28
N THR A 107 -2.27 7.20 -5.43
CA THR A 107 -3.43 6.34 -5.73
C THR A 107 -3.09 4.87 -5.43
N PRO A 108 -3.74 4.22 -4.45
CA PRO A 108 -3.48 2.83 -4.12
C PRO A 108 -4.38 1.88 -4.90
N PHE A 109 -3.76 0.87 -5.53
CA PHE A 109 -4.45 -0.22 -6.21
C PHE A 109 -4.34 -1.51 -5.40
N VAL A 110 -5.43 -2.25 -5.26
CA VAL A 110 -5.44 -3.55 -4.60
C VAL A 110 -5.35 -4.64 -5.66
N GLY A 111 -4.31 -5.46 -5.59
CA GLY A 111 -4.06 -6.55 -6.54
C GLY A 111 -3.99 -7.91 -5.87
N VAL A 112 -4.49 -8.94 -6.52
CA VAL A 112 -4.25 -10.35 -6.15
C VAL A 112 -3.12 -10.88 -7.01
N ILE A 113 -2.15 -11.55 -6.39
CA ILE A 113 -0.98 -12.12 -7.06
C ILE A 113 -0.84 -13.62 -6.73
N PRO A 114 -0.20 -14.42 -7.61
CA PRO A 114 0.05 -15.83 -7.34
C PRO A 114 1.12 -16.03 -6.26
N TYR A 115 1.08 -17.20 -5.61
CA TYR A 115 2.12 -17.66 -4.68
C TYR A 115 2.30 -19.18 -4.83
N PRO A 116 3.53 -19.73 -4.79
CA PRO A 116 4.80 -19.02 -4.64
C PRO A 116 5.13 -18.11 -5.84
N TYR A 117 5.93 -17.08 -5.61
CA TYR A 117 6.40 -16.14 -6.64
C TYR A 117 7.90 -15.88 -6.48
N ASP A 118 8.62 -15.82 -7.59
CA ASP A 118 10.06 -15.53 -7.62
C ASP A 118 10.28 -14.01 -7.68
N PHE A 119 10.10 -13.34 -6.53
CA PHE A 119 10.35 -11.90 -6.43
C PHE A 119 11.82 -11.58 -6.63
N LYS A 120 12.09 -10.53 -7.41
CA LYS A 120 13.44 -10.04 -7.69
C LYS A 120 13.52 -8.59 -7.27
N ARG A 121 14.04 -8.36 -6.06
CA ARG A 121 14.20 -7.00 -5.54
C ARG A 121 15.26 -6.25 -6.32
N ASP A 122 15.00 -5.00 -6.66
CA ASP A 122 16.08 -4.08 -6.99
C ASP A 122 16.87 -3.76 -5.72
N THR A 123 18.10 -4.27 -5.63
CA THR A 123 18.94 -4.09 -4.46
C THR A 123 19.37 -2.66 -4.21
N PHE A 124 19.23 -1.77 -5.19
CA PHE A 124 19.54 -0.36 -5.03
C PHE A 124 18.43 0.38 -4.27
N GLU A 125 17.16 0.06 -4.57
CA GLU A 125 16.00 0.74 -4.00
C GLU A 125 15.36 0.00 -2.83
N VAL A 126 15.32 -1.33 -2.89
CA VAL A 126 14.61 -2.20 -1.94
C VAL A 126 15.62 -3.02 -1.14
N GLU A 127 15.71 -2.76 0.15
CA GLU A 127 16.52 -3.53 1.10
C GLU A 127 15.89 -4.90 1.34
N GLU A 128 14.58 -4.93 1.53
CA GLU A 128 13.84 -6.11 1.96
C GLU A 128 12.45 -6.15 1.30
N ILE A 129 12.05 -7.37 0.91
CA ILE A 129 10.67 -7.71 0.58
C ILE A 129 10.19 -8.63 1.68
N PHE A 130 9.10 -8.25 2.33
CA PHE A 130 8.50 -9.05 3.39
C PHE A 130 6.98 -9.02 3.26
N ASP A 131 6.32 -9.94 3.95
CA ASP A 131 4.88 -10.08 3.90
C ASP A 131 4.32 -10.34 5.28
N VAL A 132 3.16 -9.74 5.57
CA VAL A 132 2.50 -9.85 6.88
C VAL A 132 1.15 -10.52 6.70
N ALA A 133 0.79 -11.42 7.63
CA ALA A 133 -0.53 -12.04 7.57
C ALA A 133 -1.61 -10.99 7.82
N LEU A 134 -2.69 -11.08 7.05
CA LEU A 134 -3.83 -10.17 7.19
C LEU A 134 -4.48 -10.27 8.57
N GLU A 135 -4.47 -11.46 9.17
CA GLU A 135 -4.94 -11.69 10.53
C GLU A 135 -4.10 -10.94 11.57
N ASP A 136 -2.79 -10.85 11.37
CA ASP A 136 -1.88 -10.17 12.28
C ASP A 136 -2.02 -8.65 12.13
N LEU A 137 -2.14 -8.15 10.89
CA LEU A 137 -2.46 -6.73 10.61
C LEU A 137 -3.82 -6.30 11.21
N MET A 138 -4.80 -7.20 11.22
CA MET A 138 -6.13 -6.92 11.81
C MET A 138 -6.10 -6.82 13.34
N LYS A 139 -5.17 -7.53 13.99
CA LYS A 139 -4.94 -7.56 15.44
C LYS A 139 -3.91 -6.52 15.91
N ALA A 140 -3.07 -6.04 15.00
CA ALA A 140 -2.00 -5.11 15.30
C ALA A 140 -2.53 -3.83 15.96
N ASP A 141 -1.81 -3.37 16.98
CA ASP A 141 -2.12 -2.13 17.66
C ASP A 141 -1.81 -0.94 16.74
N LYS A 142 -2.88 -0.23 16.39
CA LYS A 142 -2.79 1.02 15.66
C LYS A 142 -2.46 2.14 16.64
N LYS A 143 -1.30 2.77 16.50
CA LYS A 143 -0.88 3.92 17.30
C LYS A 143 -1.13 5.21 16.52
N GLU A 144 -1.71 6.20 17.18
CA GLU A 144 -1.88 7.56 16.64
C GLU A 144 -1.16 8.54 17.55
N GLU A 145 -0.16 9.22 17.00
CA GLU A 145 0.63 10.20 17.71
C GLU A 145 0.48 11.56 17.06
N THR A 146 0.47 12.63 17.86
CA THR A 146 0.54 13.99 17.34
C THR A 146 1.97 14.47 17.40
N VAL A 147 2.59 14.66 16.25
CA VAL A 147 3.95 15.20 16.15
C VAL A 147 3.90 16.63 15.62
N GLU A 148 4.81 17.46 16.09
CA GLU A 148 4.94 18.84 15.62
C GLU A 148 6.00 18.91 14.52
N PHE A 149 5.59 19.36 13.33
CA PHE A 149 6.49 19.55 12.19
C PHE A 149 6.36 20.98 11.68
N GLY A 150 7.43 21.76 11.81
CA GLY A 150 7.44 23.17 11.38
C GLY A 150 6.39 24.04 12.09
N GLY A 151 6.07 23.75 13.37
CA GLY A 151 5.05 24.46 14.15
C GLY A 151 3.61 24.01 13.90
N VAL A 152 3.40 23.02 13.02
CA VAL A 152 2.09 22.42 12.75
C VAL A 152 1.99 21.06 13.42
N LYS A 153 0.94 20.85 14.21
CA LYS A 153 0.63 19.53 14.80
C LYS A 153 -0.02 18.64 13.76
N ILE A 154 0.67 17.56 13.39
CA ILE A 154 0.18 16.54 12.46
C ILE A 154 -0.03 15.22 13.19
N LYS A 155 -1.10 14.53 12.84
CA LYS A 155 -1.35 13.17 13.32
C LYS A 155 -0.59 12.18 12.46
N VAL A 156 0.26 11.37 13.09
CA VAL A 156 0.99 10.29 12.45
C VAL A 156 0.44 8.97 12.94
N LEU A 157 0.11 8.12 11.98
CA LEU A 157 -0.42 6.79 12.19
C LEU A 157 0.69 5.77 12.03
N SER A 158 0.73 4.78 12.91
CA SER A 158 1.65 3.65 12.79
C SER A 158 1.07 2.32 13.25
N TYR A 159 1.65 1.25 12.72
CA TYR A 159 1.45 -0.14 13.10
C TYR A 159 2.81 -0.76 13.40
N ASP A 160 2.87 -1.54 14.47
CA ASP A 160 4.04 -2.35 14.81
C ASP A 160 3.66 -3.82 14.61
N VAL A 161 4.28 -4.46 13.62
CA VAL A 161 3.97 -5.87 13.27
C VAL A 161 5.24 -6.60 12.87
N ASP A 162 5.51 -7.75 13.48
CA ASP A 162 6.67 -8.59 13.18
C ASP A 162 8.01 -7.81 13.18
N GLY A 163 8.19 -6.87 14.12
CA GLY A 163 9.39 -6.03 14.23
C GLY A 163 9.50 -4.89 13.20
N HIS A 164 8.45 -4.70 12.40
CA HIS A 164 8.35 -3.67 11.37
C HIS A 164 7.41 -2.55 11.81
N VAL A 165 7.87 -1.30 11.70
CA VAL A 165 7.04 -0.12 11.96
C VAL A 165 6.53 0.44 10.64
N ILE A 166 5.26 0.19 10.34
CA ILE A 166 4.55 0.74 9.18
C ILE A 166 3.95 2.07 9.60
N TRP A 167 4.30 3.18 8.95
CA TRP A 167 3.82 4.50 9.36
C TRP A 167 3.53 5.42 8.16
N GLY A 168 2.96 6.58 8.44
CA GLY A 168 2.71 7.59 7.41
C GLY A 168 1.70 7.11 6.36
N ALA A 169 1.90 7.47 5.09
CA ALA A 169 0.96 7.17 4.02
C ALA A 169 0.65 5.67 3.90
N THR A 170 1.65 4.80 4.07
CA THR A 170 1.46 3.34 4.07
C THR A 170 0.50 2.90 5.17
N ALA A 171 0.64 3.43 6.39
CA ALA A 171 -0.27 3.12 7.49
C ALA A 171 -1.69 3.66 7.26
N TRP A 172 -1.83 4.83 6.63
CA TRP A 172 -3.14 5.39 6.25
C TRP A 172 -3.86 4.48 5.24
N ILE A 173 -3.18 4.11 4.15
CA ILE A 173 -3.70 3.21 3.11
C ILE A 173 -4.08 1.86 3.72
N LEU A 174 -3.20 1.30 4.56
CA LEU A 174 -3.46 0.04 5.27
C LEU A 174 -4.70 0.15 6.18
N THR A 175 -4.85 1.25 6.91
CA THR A 175 -6.01 1.46 7.80
C THR A 175 -7.32 1.45 7.04
N GLU A 176 -7.36 2.13 5.89
CA GLU A 176 -8.53 2.14 5.03
C GLU A 176 -8.84 0.73 4.51
N PHE A 177 -7.83 0.05 3.98
CA PHE A 177 -7.97 -1.32 3.48
C PHE A 177 -8.56 -2.26 4.55
N LEU A 178 -8.00 -2.23 5.76
CA LEU A 178 -8.46 -3.05 6.89
C LEU A 178 -9.90 -2.68 7.31
N ALA A 179 -10.29 -1.41 7.25
CA ALA A 179 -11.66 -0.99 7.55
C ALA A 179 -12.66 -1.56 6.53
N ILE A 180 -12.36 -1.49 5.23
CA ILE A 180 -13.18 -2.08 4.17
C ILE A 180 -13.31 -3.59 4.37
N LEU A 181 -12.20 -4.26 4.68
CA LEU A 181 -12.17 -5.69 4.90
C LEU A 181 -13.02 -6.11 6.12
N ARG A 182 -12.98 -5.36 7.22
CA ARG A 182 -13.81 -5.60 8.41
C ARG A 182 -15.29 -5.53 8.06
N ASN A 183 -15.71 -4.56 7.25
CA ASN A 183 -17.11 -4.41 6.82
C ASN A 183 -17.57 -5.61 5.98
N VAL A 184 -16.73 -6.09 5.05
CA VAL A 184 -17.04 -7.28 4.24
C VAL A 184 -17.13 -8.54 5.10
N SER A 185 -16.28 -8.65 6.12
CA SER A 185 -16.22 -9.82 7.00
C SER A 185 -17.37 -9.84 8.00
N GLY A 186 -17.72 -8.67 8.57
CA GLY A 186 -18.86 -8.51 9.48
C GLY A 186 -20.21 -8.72 8.80
N ALA A 187 -20.36 -8.33 7.53
CA ALA A 187 -21.57 -8.58 6.76
C ALA A 187 -21.85 -10.08 6.54
N ARG A 188 -20.80 -10.91 6.48
CA ARG A 188 -20.91 -12.37 6.31
C ARG A 188 -21.22 -13.13 7.60
N SER A 189 -20.98 -12.53 8.77
CA SER A 189 -21.30 -13.15 10.07
C SER A 189 -22.75 -12.93 10.50
N ASN A 190 -23.47 -12.02 9.84
CA ASN A 190 -24.88 -11.68 10.10
C ASN A 190 -25.83 -12.24 9.02
N SER A 191 -25.39 -13.19 8.19
CA SER A 191 -26.20 -13.85 7.14
C SER A 191 -26.33 -15.35 7.37
#